data_AF-A0A5B7C7S8-F1
#
_entry.id   AF-A0A5B7C7S8-F1
#
_cell.length_a   1.000
_cell.length_b   1.000
_cell.length_c   1.000
_cell.angle_alpha   90.00
_cell.angle_beta   90.00
_cell.angle_gamma   90.00
#
_symmetry.space_group_name_H-M   'P 1'
#
loop_
_entity.id
_entity.type
_entity.pdbx_description
1 polymer ?
#
loop_
_entity_poly.entity_id
_entity_poly.type
_entity_poly.pdbx_seq_one_letter_code
_entity_poly.pdbx_strand_id
1 'polypeptide(L)'
;TNPSKKPTPNTNLTLLRLCNHLQEAKQVHALMIKTSQISDTYSASRLAEFYAISDYGSLEYAEMIVYSMEEPYTFAWNTLIRGNLKIQSTHKAILCYDQMLCKSVEPDQYTFTLVLKACTQLSEPEVG
;
A
#
# COMPACT_ATOMS: atom_id res chain seq x y z
N THR A 1 -7.13 -15.96 34.53
CA THR A 1 -6.52 -16.59 33.33
C THR A 1 -6.55 -15.60 32.19
N ASN A 2 -5.46 -14.88 31.95
CA ASN A 2 -5.26 -14.17 30.69
C ASN A 2 -3.77 -14.30 30.36
N PRO A 3 -3.38 -15.22 29.46
CA PRO A 3 -1.99 -15.35 29.10
C PRO A 3 -1.64 -14.12 28.27
N SER A 4 -0.69 -13.33 28.78
CA SER A 4 0.07 -12.36 28.03
C SER A 4 0.33 -12.88 26.60
N LYS A 5 -0.35 -12.29 25.61
CA LYS A 5 0.00 -12.44 24.20
C LYS A 5 1.45 -11.97 24.07
N LYS A 6 2.39 -12.92 24.08
CA LYS A 6 3.75 -12.65 23.61
C LYS A 6 3.59 -12.08 22.19
N PRO A 7 4.29 -11.00 21.82
CA PRO A 7 4.31 -10.57 20.44
C PRO A 7 4.76 -11.78 19.64
N THR A 8 3.90 -12.34 18.79
CA THR A 8 4.38 -13.21 17.72
C THR A 8 5.44 -12.37 17.01
N PRO A 9 6.68 -12.87 16.87
CA PRO A 9 7.68 -12.16 16.10
C PRO A 9 7.05 -11.76 14.77
N ASN A 10 7.52 -10.67 14.17
CA ASN A 10 7.09 -10.17 12.85
C ASN A 10 7.35 -11.17 11.70
N THR A 11 7.35 -12.48 11.96
CA THR A 11 7.49 -13.62 11.07
C THR A 11 6.70 -13.44 9.79
N ASN A 12 5.44 -12.98 9.84
CA ASN A 12 4.66 -12.75 8.61
C ASN A 12 5.24 -11.63 7.74
N LEU A 13 5.71 -10.53 8.33
CA LEU A 13 6.38 -9.46 7.59
C LEU A 13 7.75 -9.92 7.06
N THR A 14 8.45 -10.78 7.79
CA THR A 14 9.69 -11.41 7.32
C THR A 14 9.40 -12.35 6.14
N LEU A 15 8.37 -13.18 6.21
CA LEU A 15 7.93 -14.06 5.13
C LEU A 15 7.50 -13.26 3.91
N LEU A 16 6.79 -12.15 4.11
CA LEU A 16 6.37 -11.26 3.02
C LEU A 16 7.57 -10.76 2.20
N ARG A 17 8.68 -10.41 2.86
CA ARG A 17 9.92 -9.95 2.19
C ARG A 17 10.61 -11.04 1.35
N LEU A 18 10.30 -12.30 1.61
CA LEU A 18 10.86 -13.45 0.89
C LEU A 18 9.96 -13.91 -0.27
N CYS A 19 8.77 -13.33 -0.42
CA CYS A 19 7.83 -13.72 -1.46
C CYS A 19 8.34 -13.33 -2.86
N ASN A 20 8.44 -14.31 -3.75
CA ASN A 20 8.82 -14.13 -5.16
C ASN A 20 7.68 -14.52 -6.13
N HIS A 21 6.50 -14.81 -5.60
CA HIS A 21 5.30 -15.07 -6.38
C HIS A 21 4.08 -14.45 -5.70
N LEU A 22 3.10 -14.01 -6.51
CA LEU A 22 1.85 -13.44 -6.00
C LEU A 22 1.12 -14.41 -5.05
N GLN A 23 1.21 -15.72 -5.30
CA GLN A 23 0.54 -16.73 -4.47
C GLN A 23 1.12 -16.82 -3.06
N GLU A 24 2.44 -16.68 -2.92
CA GLU A 24 3.11 -16.67 -1.60
C GLU A 24 2.64 -15.44 -0.80
N ALA A 25 2.59 -14.27 -1.45
CA ALA A 25 2.08 -13.06 -0.83
C ALA A 25 0.62 -13.19 -0.39
N LYS A 26 -0.23 -13.85 -1.19
CA LYS A 26 -1.63 -14.16 -0.81
C LYS A 26 -1.71 -15.12 0.38
N GLN A 27 -0.82 -16.10 0.49
CA GLN A 27 -0.75 -16.99 1.65
C GLN A 27 -0.35 -16.22 2.92
N VAL A 28 0.64 -15.33 2.83
CA VAL A 28 1.04 -14.46 3.94
C VAL A 28 -0.10 -13.51 4.32
N HIS A 29 -0.78 -12.90 3.35
CA HIS A 29 -1.97 -12.07 3.58
C HIS A 29 -3.06 -12.86 4.31
N ALA A 30 -3.40 -14.06 3.84
CA ALA A 30 -4.36 -14.92 4.50
C ALA A 30 -3.95 -15.25 5.95
N LEU A 31 -2.67 -15.50 6.20
CA LEU A 31 -2.15 -15.73 7.54
C LEU A 31 -2.30 -14.48 8.42
N MET A 32 -2.00 -13.28 7.90
CA MET A 32 -2.19 -12.01 8.61
C MET A 32 -3.65 -11.74 8.96
N ILE A 33 -4.60 -12.13 8.10
CA ILE A 33 -6.03 -12.09 8.41
C ILE A 33 -6.36 -13.05 9.55
N LYS A 34 -5.91 -14.32 9.45
CA LYS A 34 -6.22 -15.37 10.43
C LYS A 34 -5.63 -15.11 11.82
N THR A 35 -4.49 -14.41 11.89
CA THR A 35 -3.86 -14.00 13.16
C THR A 35 -4.30 -12.62 13.65
N SER A 36 -5.24 -11.97 12.95
CA SER A 36 -5.69 -10.59 13.18
C SER A 36 -4.59 -9.52 13.06
N GLN A 37 -3.41 -9.89 12.58
CA GLN A 37 -2.30 -8.96 12.35
C GLN A 37 -2.62 -7.92 11.28
N ILE A 38 -3.52 -8.23 10.34
CA ILE A 38 -3.97 -7.27 9.32
C ILE A 38 -4.66 -6.03 9.92
N SER A 39 -5.13 -6.10 11.17
CA SER A 39 -5.77 -4.95 11.84
C SER A 39 -4.76 -3.94 12.38
N ASP A 40 -3.48 -4.30 12.46
CA ASP A 40 -2.40 -3.37 12.80
C ASP A 40 -2.04 -2.53 11.57
N THR A 41 -2.28 -1.23 11.64
CA THR A 41 -2.07 -0.29 10.52
C THR A 41 -0.66 -0.37 9.95
N TYR A 42 0.36 -0.59 10.79
CA TYR A 42 1.73 -0.77 10.33
C TYR A 42 1.89 -2.03 9.49
N SER A 43 1.46 -3.18 10.01
CA SER A 43 1.54 -4.47 9.31
C SER A 43 0.75 -4.44 8.00
N ALA A 44 -0.47 -3.89 8.01
CA ALA A 44 -1.30 -3.74 6.82
C ALA A 44 -0.65 -2.81 5.78
N SER A 45 -0.01 -1.71 6.22
CA SER A 45 0.71 -0.80 5.33
C SER A 45 1.89 -1.46 4.65
N ARG A 46 2.63 -2.35 5.35
CA ARG A 46 3.72 -3.13 4.76
C ARG A 46 3.24 -4.15 3.74
N LEU A 47 2.08 -4.76 4.00
CA LEU A 47 1.44 -5.66 3.05
C LEU A 47 0.99 -4.92 1.79
N ALA A 48 0.36 -3.75 1.94
CA ALA A 48 -0.01 -2.88 0.83
C ALA A 48 1.21 -2.41 0.03
N GLU A 49 2.32 -2.06 0.70
CA GLU A 49 3.60 -1.72 0.05
C GLU A 49 4.11 -2.85 -0.83
N PHE A 50 4.12 -4.09 -0.31
CA PHE A 50 4.53 -5.24 -1.11
C PHE A 50 3.65 -5.38 -2.36
N TYR A 51 2.32 -5.35 -2.19
CA TYR A 51 1.39 -5.50 -3.30
C TYR A 51 1.50 -4.38 -4.34
N ALA A 52 1.76 -3.14 -3.94
CA ALA A 52 1.83 -2.01 -4.86
C ALA A 52 3.16 -1.92 -5.63
N ILE A 53 4.27 -2.33 -5.01
CA ILE A 53 5.61 -2.00 -5.48
C ILE A 53 6.39 -3.21 -6.00
N SER A 54 6.15 -4.40 -5.46
CA SER A 54 6.82 -5.62 -5.92
C SER A 54 6.44 -5.96 -7.36
N ASP A 55 7.36 -6.55 -8.12
CA ASP A 55 7.06 -7.09 -9.46
C ASP A 55 6.12 -8.30 -9.39
N TYR A 56 5.99 -8.92 -8.22
CA TYR A 56 5.08 -10.03 -7.93
C TYR A 56 3.79 -9.56 -7.23
N GLY A 57 3.59 -8.25 -7.14
CA GLY A 57 2.47 -7.62 -6.46
C GLY A 57 1.17 -7.63 -7.25
N SER A 58 0.18 -6.93 -6.70
CA SER A 58 -1.10 -6.65 -7.34
C SER A 58 -1.64 -5.35 -6.76
N LEU A 59 -1.65 -4.29 -7.57
CA LEU A 59 -2.06 -2.97 -7.12
C LEU A 59 -3.52 -2.96 -6.63
N GLU A 60 -4.38 -3.79 -7.21
CA GLU A 60 -5.76 -3.99 -6.75
C GLU A 60 -5.83 -4.44 -5.29
N TYR A 61 -5.00 -5.42 -4.89
CA TYR A 61 -4.93 -5.85 -3.49
C TYR A 61 -4.37 -4.75 -2.58
N ALA A 62 -3.40 -3.97 -3.05
CA ALA A 62 -2.89 -2.84 -2.27
C ALA A 62 -3.99 -1.80 -2.02
N GLU A 63 -4.74 -1.44 -3.07
CA GLU A 63 -5.88 -0.52 -2.97
C GLU A 63 -6.91 -1.06 -1.96
N MET A 64 -7.35 -2.32 -2.10
CA MET A 64 -8.30 -2.94 -1.17
C MET A 64 -7.84 -2.84 0.29
N ILE A 65 -6.57 -3.12 0.57
CA ILE A 65 -6.02 -3.06 1.92
C ILE A 65 -6.08 -1.63 2.46
N VAL A 66 -5.56 -0.64 1.72
CA VAL A 66 -5.50 0.76 2.18
C VAL A 66 -6.90 1.36 2.34
N TYR A 67 -7.82 1.11 1.40
CA TYR A 67 -9.20 1.60 1.51
C TYR A 67 -9.98 0.96 2.65
N SER A 68 -9.62 -0.26 3.07
CA SER A 68 -10.24 -0.94 4.22
C SER A 68 -9.73 -0.46 5.59
N MET A 69 -8.64 0.31 5.64
CA MET A 69 -8.15 0.89 6.89
C MET A 69 -9.09 2.01 7.36
N GLU A 70 -9.38 2.01 8.67
CA GLU A 70 -10.12 3.09 9.32
C GLU A 70 -9.29 4.39 9.29
N GLU A 71 -8.01 4.30 9.68
CA GLU A 71 -7.07 5.43 9.73
C GLU A 71 -5.75 5.08 9.00
N PRO A 72 -5.73 5.10 7.66
CA PRO A 72 -4.51 4.85 6.90
C PRO A 72 -3.47 5.97 7.11
N TYR A 73 -2.22 5.59 7.37
CA TYR A 73 -1.11 6.54 7.43
C TYR A 73 -0.82 7.19 6.07
N THR A 74 -0.22 8.38 6.08
CA THR A 74 0.33 9.05 4.89
C THR A 74 1.19 8.11 4.03
N PHE A 75 1.98 7.24 4.68
CA PHE A 75 2.79 6.22 4.00
C PHE A 75 1.97 5.24 3.14
N ALA A 76 0.78 4.83 3.58
CA ALA A 76 -0.08 3.91 2.85
C ALA A 76 -0.66 4.55 1.58
N TRP A 77 -1.06 5.83 1.66
CA TRP A 77 -1.49 6.61 0.50
C TRP A 77 -0.35 6.86 -0.48
N ASN A 78 0.81 7.28 0.03
CA ASN A 78 2.01 7.47 -0.79
C ASN A 78 2.41 6.18 -1.53
N THR A 79 2.18 5.02 -0.91
CA THR A 79 2.37 3.72 -1.54
C THR A 79 1.45 3.52 -2.73
N LEU A 80 0.15 3.82 -2.61
CA LEU A 80 -0.80 3.70 -3.73
C LEU A 80 -0.49 4.67 -4.87
N ILE A 81 -0.16 5.93 -4.55
CA ILE A 81 0.22 6.94 -5.54
C ILE A 81 1.45 6.45 -6.32
N ARG A 82 2.49 5.98 -5.59
CA ARG A 82 3.71 5.44 -6.20
C ARG A 82 3.45 4.20 -7.04
N GLY A 83 2.60 3.28 -6.59
CA GLY A 83 2.22 2.08 -7.32
C GLY A 83 1.51 2.39 -8.63
N ASN A 84 0.54 3.32 -8.60
CA ASN A 84 -0.17 3.77 -9.79
C ASN A 84 0.78 4.45 -10.80
N LEU A 85 1.74 5.27 -10.34
CA LEU A 85 2.76 5.86 -11.20
C LEU A 85 3.71 4.82 -11.82
N LYS A 86 4.01 3.72 -11.11
CA LYS A 86 4.85 2.63 -11.63
C LYS A 86 4.22 1.97 -12.86
N ILE A 87 2.91 1.81 -12.87
CA ILE A 87 2.15 1.21 -13.98
C ILE A 87 1.59 2.24 -14.98
N GLN A 88 2.07 3.49 -14.92
CA GLN A 88 1.62 4.60 -15.78
C GLN A 88 0.10 4.91 -15.67
N SER A 89 -0.53 4.54 -14.55
CA SER A 89 -1.93 4.88 -14.26
C SER A 89 -2.01 6.23 -13.55
N THR A 90 -1.54 7.28 -14.22
CA THR A 90 -1.32 8.59 -13.60
C THR A 90 -2.59 9.25 -13.10
N HIS A 91 -3.72 9.09 -13.80
CA HIS A 91 -5.02 9.58 -13.35
C HIS A 91 -5.43 8.93 -12.00
N LYS A 92 -5.20 7.62 -11.84
CA LYS A 92 -5.47 6.94 -10.57
C LYS A 92 -4.53 7.39 -9.46
N ALA A 93 -3.28 7.75 -9.77
CA ALA A 93 -2.36 8.31 -8.79
C ALA A 93 -2.89 9.64 -8.22
N ILE A 94 -3.41 10.53 -9.08
CA ILE A 94 -4.06 11.78 -8.65
C ILE A 94 -5.34 11.50 -7.86
N LEU A 95 -6.15 10.52 -8.28
CA LEU A 95 -7.35 10.12 -7.53
C LEU A 95 -7.01 9.59 -6.14
N CYS A 96 -5.92 8.84 -5.97
CA CYS A 96 -5.46 8.40 -4.65
C CYS A 96 -5.07 9.58 -3.76
N TYR A 97 -4.44 10.61 -4.32
CA TYR A 97 -4.16 11.85 -3.58
C TYR A 97 -5.44 12.59 -3.18
N ASP A 98 -6.41 12.70 -4.07
CA ASP A 98 -7.71 13.29 -3.77
C ASP A 98 -8.44 12.53 -2.63
N GLN A 99 -8.42 11.20 -2.68
CA GLN A 99 -9.02 10.36 -1.64
C GLN A 99 -8.29 10.49 -0.29
N MET A 100 -6.96 10.61 -0.31
CA MET A 100 -6.15 10.91 0.89
C MET A 100 -6.62 12.21 1.56
N LEU A 101 -6.85 13.28 0.77
CA LEU A 101 -7.36 14.55 1.27
C LEU A 101 -8.80 14.43 1.78
N CYS A 102 -9.67 13.70 1.07
CA CYS A 102 -11.05 13.45 1.50
C CYS A 102 -11.11 12.73 2.86
N LYS A 103 -10.14 11.86 3.14
CA LYS A 103 -9.98 11.19 4.43
C LYS A 103 -9.26 12.05 5.49
N SER A 104 -8.99 13.32 5.21
CA SER A 104 -8.28 14.24 6.11
C SER A 104 -6.88 13.73 6.53
N VAL A 105 -6.24 12.92 5.69
CA VAL A 105 -4.86 12.47 5.93
C VAL A 105 -3.91 13.52 5.38
N GLU A 106 -3.04 14.06 6.23
CA GLU A 106 -2.13 15.14 5.87
C GLU A 106 -1.04 14.69 4.88
N PRO A 107 -0.93 15.34 3.71
CA PRO A 107 0.17 15.14 2.77
C PRO A 107 1.52 15.53 3.35
N ASP A 108 2.56 14.76 3.02
CA ASP A 108 3.94 15.11 3.37
C ASP A 108 4.75 15.51 2.12
N GLN A 109 6.01 15.88 2.35
CA GLN A 109 6.97 16.21 1.27
C GLN A 109 7.10 15.10 0.22
N TYR A 110 6.93 13.83 0.61
CA TYR A 110 6.99 12.71 -0.31
C TYR A 110 5.71 12.63 -1.15
N THR A 111 4.55 12.88 -0.56
CA THR A 111 3.28 13.01 -1.28
C THR A 111 3.38 14.04 -2.39
N PHE A 112 3.85 15.26 -2.09
CA PHE A 112 3.98 16.31 -3.09
C PHE A 112 4.96 15.96 -4.22
N THR A 113 6.06 15.28 -3.91
CA THR A 113 7.01 14.79 -4.92
C THR A 113 6.33 13.82 -5.90
N LEU A 114 5.51 12.89 -5.39
CA LEU A 114 4.77 11.94 -6.22
C LEU A 114 3.69 12.64 -7.06
N VAL A 115 2.93 13.56 -6.47
CA VAL A 115 1.86 14.29 -7.16
C VAL A 115 2.44 15.19 -8.26
N LEU A 116 3.55 15.89 -8.01
CA LEU A 116 4.23 16.68 -9.04
C LEU A 116 4.67 15.80 -10.21
N LYS A 117 5.25 14.62 -9.93
CA LYS A 117 5.60 13.65 -10.97
C LYS A 117 4.37 13.17 -11.76
N ALA A 118 3.24 12.99 -11.09
CA ALA A 118 1.99 12.64 -11.75
C ALA A 118 1.54 13.78 -12.70
N CYS A 119 1.58 15.02 -12.25
CA CYS A 119 1.22 16.18 -13.06
C CYS A 119 2.13 16.35 -14.29
N THR A 120 3.43 16.09 -14.17
CA THR A 120 4.33 16.14 -15.33
C THR A 120 3.99 15.08 -16.36
N GLN A 121 3.67 13.85 -15.93
CA GLN A 121 3.26 12.77 -16.83
C GLN A 121 1.92 13.03 -17.52
N LEU A 122 0.98 13.72 -16.88
CA LEU A 122 -0.29 14.13 -17.52
C LEU A 122 -0.11 15.28 -18.53
N SER A 123 0.96 16.06 -18.38
CA SER A 123 1.25 17.22 -19.23
C SER A 123 2.11 16.88 -20.44
N GLU A 124 2.69 15.67 -20.48
CA GLU A 124 3.41 15.18 -21.66
C GLU A 124 2.39 14.90 -22.77
N PRO A 125 2.51 15.53 -23.95
CA PRO A 125 1.64 15.21 -25.07
C PRO A 125 1.85 13.74 -25.44
N GLU A 126 0.76 12.99 -25.66
CA GLU A 126 0.83 11.65 -26.23
C GLU A 126 1.56 11.74 -27.57
N VAL A 127 2.85 11.41 -27.58
CA VAL A 127 3.61 11.31 -28.82
C VAL A 127 3.19 9.98 -29.46
N GLY A 128 2.15 10.04 -30.30
CA GLY A 128 1.75 8.98 -31.22
C GLY A 128 2.71 8.84 -32.40
#